data_AF-A0A521FYR1-F1
#
_entry.id   AF-A0A521FYR1-F1
#
_cell.length_a   1.000
_cell.length_b   1.000
_cell.length_c   1.000
_cell.angle_alpha   90.00
_cell.angle_beta   90.00
_cell.angle_gamma   90.00
#
_symmetry.space_group_name_H-M   'P 1'
#
loop_
_entity.id
_entity.type
_entity.pdbx_description
1 polymer ?
#
loop_
_entity_poly.entity_id
_entity_poly.type
_entity_poly.pdbx_seq_one_letter_code
_entity_poly.pdbx_strand_id
1 'polypeptide(L)'
;MQIRIYFFVIALFFVAGSSQAQQQICKSTTIVASTNHLVGGSDGTVTDSKTKLMWKRCPEGFNYSSANNTCAAAAGTASLYTWSNALARPGVANATKFANYENWRLPNIKELQSIVEEQCYNPAINLTIFPSTSISSVWSNSPLPDASNAWYINFYFAEMLYGSLSSENLGVRLVRDMQ
;
A
#
# COMPACT_ATOMS: atom_id res chain seq x y z
N MET A 1 14.95 -13.64 68.11
CA MET A 1 15.33 -13.76 66.68
C MET A 1 14.15 -13.27 65.85
N GLN A 2 14.13 -11.98 65.48
CA GLN A 2 13.03 -11.40 64.68
C GLN A 2 13.41 -11.41 63.19
N ILE A 3 12.58 -12.02 62.36
CA ILE A 3 12.74 -12.08 60.90
C ILE A 3 12.00 -10.89 60.30
N ARG A 4 12.73 -9.98 59.63
CA ARG A 4 12.15 -8.88 58.84
C ARG A 4 11.95 -9.35 57.40
N ILE A 5 10.69 -9.47 56.98
CA ILE A 5 10.32 -9.80 55.60
C ILE A 5 10.20 -8.48 54.83
N TYR A 6 11.12 -8.25 53.88
CA TYR A 6 11.03 -7.12 52.95
C TYR A 6 10.16 -7.51 51.76
N PHE A 7 8.98 -6.91 51.64
CA PHE A 7 8.16 -7.00 50.43
C PHE A 7 8.77 -6.11 49.34
N PHE A 8 9.46 -6.72 48.38
CA PHE A 8 9.86 -6.06 47.15
C PHE A 8 8.63 -5.91 46.25
N VAL A 9 8.06 -4.70 46.18
CA VAL A 9 7.04 -4.35 45.19
C VAL A 9 7.76 -4.08 43.88
N ILE A 10 7.77 -5.06 42.98
CA ILE A 10 8.27 -4.88 41.61
C ILE A 10 7.22 -4.08 40.84
N ALA A 11 7.48 -2.79 40.61
CA ALA A 11 6.67 -1.97 39.73
C ALA A 11 6.92 -2.42 38.27
N LEU A 12 5.94 -3.11 37.70
CA LEU A 12 5.88 -3.43 36.26
C LEU A 12 5.68 -2.12 35.48
N PHE A 13 6.78 -1.53 35.02
CA PHE A 13 6.74 -0.48 34.01
C PHE A 13 6.29 -1.11 32.68
N PHE A 14 4.98 -1.00 32.39
CA PHE A 14 4.49 -1.18 31.03
C PHE A 14 5.09 -0.07 30.16
N VAL A 15 6.15 -0.40 29.43
CA VAL A 15 6.61 0.45 28.32
C VAL A 15 5.52 0.36 27.26
N ALA A 16 4.62 1.34 27.23
CA ALA A 16 3.75 1.55 26.10
C ALA A 16 4.65 1.81 24.89
N GLY A 17 4.83 0.79 24.05
CA GLY A 17 5.51 0.95 22.77
C GLY A 17 4.72 1.98 21.96
N SER A 18 5.26 3.16 21.79
CA SER A 18 4.72 4.15 20.86
C SER A 18 4.81 3.54 19.47
N SER A 19 3.66 3.21 18.87
CA SER A 19 3.60 2.93 17.45
C SER A 19 3.96 4.22 16.74
N GLN A 20 5.17 4.27 16.17
CA GLN A 20 5.56 5.39 15.32
C GLN A 20 4.69 5.31 14.05
N ALA A 21 3.61 6.09 14.01
CA ALA A 21 2.94 6.40 12.77
C ALA A 21 3.98 7.11 11.89
N GLN A 22 4.37 6.48 10.79
CA GLN A 22 5.29 7.06 9.83
C GLN A 22 4.67 8.37 9.31
N GLN A 23 5.28 9.51 9.66
CA GLN A 23 4.68 10.82 9.44
C GLN A 23 4.80 11.23 7.96
N GLN A 24 3.69 11.19 7.24
CA GLN A 24 3.56 11.80 5.92
C GLN A 24 3.70 13.32 6.00
N ILE A 25 4.35 13.92 5.01
CA ILE A 25 4.54 15.37 4.94
C ILE A 25 3.65 15.94 3.84
N CYS A 26 2.76 16.87 4.20
CA CYS A 26 1.80 17.47 3.27
C CYS A 26 1.88 19.01 3.29
N LYS A 27 1.78 19.62 2.11
CA LYS A 27 1.76 21.08 1.90
C LYS A 27 0.33 21.59 1.78
N SER A 28 -0.51 21.30 2.77
CA SER A 28 -1.96 21.52 2.70
C SER A 28 -2.40 22.99 2.67
N THR A 29 -1.50 23.92 2.99
CA THR A 29 -1.76 25.36 2.91
C THR A 29 -1.63 25.92 1.50
N THR A 30 -0.95 25.22 0.58
CA THR A 30 -0.64 25.72 -0.76
C THR A 30 -1.15 24.80 -1.88
N ILE A 31 -1.31 23.50 -1.61
CA ILE A 31 -1.75 22.51 -2.60
C ILE A 31 -3.06 21.89 -2.10
N VAL A 32 -4.05 21.76 -2.98
CA VAL A 32 -5.31 21.06 -2.69
C VAL A 32 -5.08 19.56 -2.85
N ALA A 33 -5.66 18.74 -1.97
CA ALA A 33 -5.56 17.29 -2.06
C ALA A 33 -6.06 16.77 -3.44
N SER A 34 -5.23 15.99 -4.12
CA SER A 34 -5.52 15.48 -5.48
C SER A 34 -6.39 14.23 -5.47
N THR A 35 -6.48 13.54 -4.33
CA THR A 35 -7.15 12.23 -4.20
C THR A 35 -8.52 12.24 -3.50
N ASN A 36 -9.16 13.40 -3.36
CA ASN A 36 -10.48 13.54 -2.74
C ASN A 36 -11.61 12.74 -3.40
N HIS A 37 -11.37 12.24 -4.62
CA HIS A 37 -12.28 11.42 -5.39
C HIS A 37 -12.22 9.92 -5.01
N LEU A 38 -11.29 9.54 -4.13
CA LEU A 38 -11.11 8.18 -3.62
C LEU A 38 -11.89 7.96 -2.33
N VAL A 39 -12.63 6.85 -2.26
CA VAL A 39 -13.43 6.47 -1.09
C VAL A 39 -13.11 5.02 -0.71
N GLY A 40 -12.69 4.80 0.53
CA GLY A 40 -12.37 3.45 1.00
C GLY A 40 -13.56 2.69 1.58
N GLY A 41 -13.68 1.42 1.22
CA GLY A 41 -14.63 0.47 1.80
C GLY A 41 -14.07 -0.31 2.99
N SER A 42 -14.96 -1.00 3.72
CA SER A 42 -14.59 -1.89 4.83
C SER A 42 -14.09 -3.27 4.37
N ASP A 43 -14.30 -3.63 3.11
CA ASP A 43 -13.89 -4.88 2.47
C ASP A 43 -12.44 -4.86 1.93
N GLY A 44 -11.70 -3.77 2.19
CA GLY A 44 -10.34 -3.59 1.70
C GLY A 44 -10.27 -3.13 0.25
N THR A 45 -11.36 -2.57 -0.28
CA THR A 45 -11.36 -1.88 -1.58
C THR A 45 -11.35 -0.36 -1.43
N VAL A 46 -10.97 0.33 -2.50
CA VAL A 46 -11.06 1.79 -2.65
C VAL A 46 -11.72 2.09 -3.98
N THR A 47 -12.81 2.85 -3.95
CA THR A 47 -13.55 3.33 -5.12
C THR A 47 -12.94 4.64 -5.61
N ASP A 48 -12.60 4.72 -6.90
CA ASP A 48 -12.18 5.95 -7.57
C ASP A 48 -13.33 6.48 -8.45
N SER A 49 -14.01 7.51 -7.94
CA SER A 49 -15.17 8.10 -8.61
C SER A 49 -14.83 8.86 -9.91
N LYS A 50 -13.56 9.24 -10.10
CA LYS A 50 -13.06 10.03 -11.24
C LYS A 50 -12.67 9.12 -12.40
N THR A 51 -11.87 8.09 -12.15
CA THR A 51 -11.39 7.16 -13.18
C THR A 51 -12.32 5.98 -13.43
N LYS A 52 -13.34 5.80 -12.56
CA LYS A 52 -14.23 4.63 -12.56
C LYS A 52 -13.49 3.31 -12.31
N LEU A 53 -12.42 3.39 -11.52
CA LEU A 53 -11.63 2.25 -11.08
C LEU A 53 -11.93 1.89 -9.63
N MET A 54 -11.62 0.66 -9.27
CA MET A 54 -11.60 0.18 -7.90
C MET A 54 -10.25 -0.46 -7.61
N TRP A 55 -9.66 -0.10 -6.48
CA TRP A 55 -8.31 -0.50 -6.09
C TRP A 55 -8.36 -1.42 -4.88
N LYS A 56 -7.39 -2.34 -4.79
CA LYS A 56 -7.08 -2.97 -3.50
C LYS A 56 -6.44 -1.94 -2.58
N ARG A 57 -6.96 -1.84 -1.35
CA ARG A 57 -6.47 -0.92 -0.31
C ARG A 57 -5.07 -1.27 0.18
N CYS A 58 -4.74 -2.55 0.28
CA CYS A 58 -3.40 -3.01 0.59
C CYS A 58 -2.68 -3.52 -0.67
N PRO A 59 -1.35 -3.36 -0.76
CA PRO A 59 -0.55 -4.08 -1.74
C PRO A 59 -0.69 -5.60 -1.58
N GLU A 60 -0.39 -6.34 -2.64
CA GLU A 60 -0.29 -7.80 -2.59
C GLU A 60 0.73 -8.25 -1.54
N GLY A 61 0.37 -9.30 -0.79
CA GLY A 61 1.15 -9.78 0.37
C GLY A 61 0.79 -9.11 1.70
N PHE A 62 -0.14 -8.15 1.71
CA PHE A 62 -0.68 -7.51 2.91
C PHE A 62 -2.17 -7.80 3.08
N ASN A 63 -2.60 -7.94 4.32
CA ASN A 63 -4.00 -8.10 4.71
C ASN A 63 -4.55 -6.79 5.27
N TYR A 64 -5.74 -6.42 4.81
CA TYR A 64 -6.45 -5.26 5.33
C TYR A 64 -7.18 -5.60 6.63
N SER A 65 -7.05 -4.72 7.62
CA SER A 65 -7.85 -4.73 8.84
C SER A 65 -8.71 -3.48 8.91
N SER A 66 -10.03 -3.65 8.84
CA SER A 66 -11.00 -2.57 8.96
C SER A 66 -11.11 -2.01 10.38
N ALA A 67 -10.75 -2.80 11.40
CA ALA A 67 -10.83 -2.41 12.80
C ALA A 67 -9.94 -1.20 13.15
N ASN A 68 -8.82 -1.04 12.44
CA ASN A 68 -7.82 0.00 12.70
C ASN A 68 -7.30 0.66 11.42
N ASN A 69 -7.91 0.38 10.27
CA ASN A 69 -7.49 0.86 8.95
C ASN A 69 -6.00 0.62 8.68
N THR A 70 -5.54 -0.62 8.84
CA THR A 70 -4.12 -0.99 8.63
C THR A 70 -3.95 -2.05 7.56
N CYS A 71 -2.76 -2.09 6.98
CA CYS A 71 -2.27 -3.15 6.12
C CYS A 71 -1.12 -3.86 6.83
N ALA A 72 -1.32 -5.12 7.22
CA ALA A 72 -0.28 -5.93 7.86
C ALA A 72 0.26 -6.98 6.89
N ALA A 73 1.58 -7.15 6.83
CA ALA A 73 2.20 -8.16 5.98
C ALA A 73 1.75 -9.56 6.42
N ALA A 74 1.23 -10.36 5.47
CA ALA A 74 0.70 -11.69 5.76
C ALA A 74 1.77 -12.66 6.28
N ALA A 75 3.02 -12.49 5.84
CA ALA A 75 4.17 -13.30 6.23
C ALA A 75 5.13 -12.57 7.20
N GLY A 76 4.70 -11.45 7.81
CA GLY A 76 5.54 -10.61 8.66
C GLY A 76 6.55 -9.74 7.90
N THR A 77 6.79 -9.99 6.61
CA THR A 77 7.63 -9.17 5.73
C THR A 77 6.88 -8.79 4.44
N ALA A 78 7.28 -7.68 3.81
CA ALA A 78 6.70 -7.26 2.54
C ALA A 78 6.97 -8.29 1.45
N SER A 79 5.94 -8.65 0.69
CA SER A 79 6.10 -9.43 -0.53
C SER A 79 6.48 -8.50 -1.69
N LEU A 80 7.64 -8.73 -2.28
CA LEU A 80 8.10 -8.03 -3.47
C LEU A 80 8.16 -9.03 -4.63
N TYR A 81 7.96 -8.53 -5.84
CA TYR A 81 7.79 -9.36 -7.02
C TYR A 81 8.65 -8.84 -8.18
N THR A 82 9.28 -9.76 -8.91
CA THR A 82 9.73 -9.48 -10.29
C THR A 82 8.53 -9.06 -11.14
N TRP A 83 8.76 -8.37 -12.25
CA TRP A 83 7.66 -7.92 -13.10
C TRP A 83 6.81 -9.08 -13.65
N SER A 84 7.44 -10.20 -14.02
CA SER A 84 6.74 -11.42 -14.43
C SER A 84 5.85 -11.98 -13.31
N ASN A 85 6.34 -11.99 -12.06
CA ASN A 85 5.53 -12.43 -10.92
C ASN A 85 4.40 -11.45 -10.60
N ALA A 86 4.63 -10.15 -10.81
CA ALA A 86 3.62 -9.11 -10.66
C ALA A 86 2.44 -9.31 -11.63
N LEU A 87 2.72 -9.66 -12.89
CA LEU A 87 1.69 -9.98 -13.89
C LEU A 87 0.82 -11.19 -13.51
N ALA A 88 1.33 -12.12 -12.71
CA ALA A 88 0.59 -13.29 -12.25
C ALA A 88 -0.28 -13.02 -11.02
N ARG A 89 -0.02 -11.95 -10.25
CA ARG A 89 -0.75 -11.63 -9.02
C ARG A 89 -2.26 -11.46 -9.18
N PRO A 90 -2.79 -10.83 -10.25
CA PRO A 90 -4.22 -10.77 -10.48
C PRO A 90 -4.92 -12.15 -10.41
N GLY A 91 -4.27 -13.21 -10.92
CA GLY A 91 -4.82 -14.56 -10.88
C GLY A 91 -5.13 -15.06 -9.46
N VAL A 92 -4.31 -14.69 -8.47
CA VAL A 92 -4.55 -15.05 -7.06
C VAL A 92 -5.76 -14.31 -6.49
N ALA A 93 -5.87 -13.01 -6.75
CA ALA A 93 -7.00 -12.21 -6.28
C ALA A 93 -8.32 -12.65 -6.94
N ASN A 94 -8.27 -13.03 -8.22
CA ASN A 94 -9.42 -13.48 -8.99
C ASN A 94 -9.87 -14.88 -8.56
N ALA A 95 -8.94 -15.82 -8.36
CA ALA A 95 -9.27 -17.16 -7.89
C ALA A 95 -9.89 -17.17 -6.48
N THR A 96 -9.49 -16.23 -5.63
CA THR A 96 -10.04 -16.08 -4.28
C THR A 96 -11.26 -15.17 -4.21
N LYS A 97 -11.72 -14.62 -5.36
CA LYS A 97 -12.82 -13.67 -5.46
C LYS A 97 -12.68 -12.52 -4.45
N PHE A 98 -11.50 -11.92 -4.36
CA PHE A 98 -11.24 -10.86 -3.37
C PHE A 98 -12.31 -9.76 -3.46
N ALA A 99 -12.93 -9.45 -2.33
CA ALA A 99 -14.07 -8.52 -2.21
C ALA A 99 -15.26 -8.84 -3.13
N ASN A 100 -15.50 -10.14 -3.41
CA ASN A 100 -16.51 -10.65 -4.34
C ASN A 100 -16.28 -10.29 -5.82
N TYR A 101 -15.03 -9.99 -6.21
CA TYR A 101 -14.68 -9.64 -7.59
C TYR A 101 -13.60 -10.55 -8.17
N GLU A 102 -13.67 -10.77 -9.49
CA GLU A 102 -12.83 -11.72 -10.24
C GLU A 102 -12.12 -11.09 -11.44
N ASN A 103 -12.20 -9.77 -11.60
CA ASN A 103 -11.60 -9.02 -12.72
C ASN A 103 -10.50 -8.05 -12.27
N TRP A 104 -9.75 -8.41 -11.22
CA TRP A 104 -8.55 -7.70 -10.84
C TRP A 104 -7.49 -7.83 -11.92
N ARG A 105 -6.68 -6.77 -12.08
CA ARG A 105 -5.56 -6.66 -13.02
C ARG A 105 -4.43 -5.82 -12.43
N LEU A 106 -3.25 -5.92 -13.03
CA LEU A 106 -2.16 -5.00 -12.76
C LEU A 106 -2.48 -3.65 -13.44
N PRO A 107 -2.34 -2.51 -12.74
CA PRO A 107 -2.66 -1.19 -13.30
C PRO A 107 -1.62 -0.77 -14.34
N ASN A 108 -2.02 0.07 -15.29
CA ASN A 108 -1.05 0.79 -16.12
C ASN A 108 -0.44 2.00 -15.37
N ILE A 109 0.60 2.60 -15.93
CA ILE A 109 1.33 3.69 -15.25
C ILE A 109 0.46 4.93 -14.98
N LYS A 110 -0.49 5.26 -15.86
CA LYS A 110 -1.38 6.43 -15.71
C LYS A 110 -2.42 6.20 -14.61
N GLU A 111 -2.88 4.97 -14.45
CA GLU A 111 -3.79 4.61 -13.36
C GLU A 111 -3.06 4.70 -12.01
N LEU A 112 -1.82 4.21 -11.91
CA LEU A 112 -1.03 4.41 -10.69
C LEU A 112 -0.81 5.90 -10.40
N GLN A 113 -0.61 6.71 -11.43
CA GLN A 113 -0.45 8.15 -11.27
C GLN A 113 -1.72 8.81 -10.73
N SER A 114 -2.92 8.28 -11.02
CA SER A 114 -4.18 8.87 -10.55
C SER A 114 -4.39 8.75 -9.05
N ILE A 115 -3.67 7.84 -8.37
CA ILE A 115 -3.73 7.65 -6.91
C ILE A 115 -2.57 8.32 -6.15
N VAL A 116 -1.71 9.07 -6.85
CA VAL A 116 -0.70 9.92 -6.21
C VAL A 116 -1.38 11.10 -5.53
N GLU A 117 -0.99 11.36 -4.28
CA GLU A 117 -1.40 12.54 -3.54
C GLU A 117 -0.38 13.66 -3.73
N GLU A 118 -0.68 14.60 -4.63
CA GLU A 118 0.22 15.70 -5.04
C GLU A 118 0.45 16.70 -3.90
N GLN A 119 -0.45 16.76 -2.92
CA GLN A 119 -0.28 17.57 -1.73
C GLN A 119 0.84 17.05 -0.81
N CYS A 120 1.25 15.79 -0.95
CA CYS A 120 2.08 15.11 0.03
C CYS A 120 3.32 14.42 -0.57
N TYR A 121 4.29 14.13 0.29
CA TYR A 121 5.46 13.30 0.01
C TYR A 121 5.90 12.55 1.28
N ASN A 122 6.73 11.51 1.10
CA ASN A 122 7.16 10.59 2.17
C ASN A 122 6.00 10.01 3.02
N PRO A 123 5.04 9.27 2.42
CA PRO A 123 4.84 9.02 0.98
C PRO A 123 3.83 10.00 0.35
N ALA A 124 3.89 10.17 -0.97
CA ALA A 124 2.95 10.87 -1.85
C ALA A 124 1.72 10.01 -2.22
N ILE A 125 1.07 9.42 -1.21
CA ILE A 125 -0.18 8.67 -1.36
C ILE A 125 -1.08 8.96 -0.16
N ASN A 126 -2.39 9.04 -0.35
CA ASN A 126 -3.30 9.37 0.74
C ASN A 126 -3.33 8.26 1.81
N LEU A 127 -2.69 8.48 2.97
CA LEU A 127 -2.56 7.49 4.03
C LEU A 127 -3.87 7.15 4.77
N THR A 128 -4.91 7.98 4.62
CA THR A 128 -6.24 7.66 5.14
C THR A 128 -6.95 6.61 4.26
N ILE A 129 -6.63 6.61 2.97
CA ILE A 129 -7.22 5.73 1.96
C ILE A 129 -6.38 4.47 1.75
N PHE A 130 -5.05 4.63 1.67
CA PHE A 130 -4.07 3.57 1.48
C PHE A 130 -3.14 3.55 2.69
N PRO A 131 -3.44 2.72 3.71
CA PRO A 131 -2.64 2.66 4.93
C PRO A 131 -1.16 2.42 4.65
N SER A 132 -0.31 3.02 5.49
CA SER A 132 1.14 2.90 5.33
C SER A 132 1.60 1.44 5.34
N THR A 133 2.57 1.14 4.48
CA THR A 133 3.27 -0.15 4.41
C THR A 133 4.75 0.09 4.19
N SER A 134 5.57 -0.96 4.31
CA SER A 134 6.99 -0.91 3.93
C SER A 134 7.23 -0.87 2.42
N ILE A 135 6.19 -0.89 1.58
CA ILE A 135 6.28 -0.80 0.12
C ILE A 135 6.10 0.67 -0.30
N SER A 136 7.13 1.24 -0.92
CA SER A 136 7.09 2.57 -1.54
C SER A 136 7.03 2.55 -3.06
N SER A 137 7.52 1.49 -3.70
CA SER A 137 7.53 1.35 -5.16
C SER A 137 6.60 0.23 -5.63
N VAL A 138 5.77 0.49 -6.65
CA VAL A 138 4.84 -0.51 -7.20
C VAL A 138 4.90 -0.60 -8.72
N TRP A 139 4.95 -1.83 -9.23
CA TRP A 139 4.95 -2.11 -10.67
C TRP A 139 3.68 -1.65 -11.37
N SER A 140 3.85 -1.17 -12.60
CA SER A 140 2.76 -1.03 -13.58
C SER A 140 2.82 -2.14 -14.64
N ASN A 141 1.73 -2.34 -15.37
CA ASN A 141 1.67 -3.12 -16.60
C ASN A 141 1.99 -2.26 -17.83
N SER A 142 3.07 -1.48 -17.78
CA SER A 142 3.48 -0.59 -18.88
C SER A 142 4.95 -0.86 -19.22
N PRO A 143 5.23 -1.81 -20.13
CA PRO A 143 6.59 -2.10 -20.56
C PRO A 143 7.16 -0.97 -21.43
N LEU A 144 8.49 -0.84 -21.44
CA LEU A 144 9.21 0.01 -22.37
C LEU A 144 9.34 -0.64 -23.75
N PRO A 145 9.63 0.13 -24.81
CA PRO A 145 9.77 -0.40 -26.17
C PRO A 145 10.86 -1.48 -26.31
N ASP A 146 11.86 -1.49 -25.44
CA ASP A 146 12.95 -2.47 -25.43
C ASP A 146 12.57 -3.82 -24.80
N ALA A 147 11.35 -3.94 -24.24
CA ALA A 147 10.85 -5.11 -23.53
C ALA A 147 11.79 -5.66 -22.43
N SER A 148 12.74 -4.84 -21.96
CA SER A 148 13.72 -5.19 -20.92
C SER A 148 13.42 -4.47 -19.60
N ASN A 149 12.59 -3.45 -19.67
CA ASN A 149 12.17 -2.64 -18.54
C ASN A 149 10.66 -2.36 -18.55
N ALA A 150 10.11 -2.01 -17.38
CA ALA A 150 8.74 -1.52 -17.25
C ALA A 150 8.68 -0.33 -16.32
N TRP A 151 7.66 0.51 -16.50
CA TRP A 151 7.39 1.63 -15.61
C TRP A 151 6.85 1.17 -14.27
N TYR A 152 7.18 1.92 -13.22
CA TYR A 152 6.64 1.79 -11.87
C TYR A 152 6.51 3.17 -11.24
N ILE A 153 5.72 3.28 -10.17
CA ILE A 153 5.67 4.51 -9.36
C ILE A 153 6.39 4.30 -8.05
N ASN A 154 7.25 5.25 -7.70
CA ASN A 154 7.76 5.43 -6.35
C ASN A 154 6.91 6.47 -5.62
N PHE A 155 6.12 6.01 -4.65
CA PHE A 155 5.29 6.86 -3.80
C PHE A 155 6.09 7.60 -2.74
N TYR A 156 7.41 7.44 -2.59
CA TYR A 156 8.14 8.30 -1.64
C TYR A 156 8.16 9.76 -2.13
N PHE A 157 8.42 9.95 -3.43
CA PHE A 157 8.52 11.27 -4.08
C PHE A 157 7.56 11.51 -5.24
N ALA A 158 6.58 10.61 -5.48
CA ALA A 158 5.68 10.65 -6.64
C ALA A 158 6.40 10.53 -8.01
N GLU A 159 7.44 9.71 -8.07
CA GLU A 159 8.25 9.57 -9.29
C GLU A 159 7.77 8.40 -10.16
N MET A 160 7.65 8.66 -11.46
CA MET A 160 7.53 7.60 -12.47
C MET A 160 8.93 7.20 -12.91
N LEU A 161 9.30 5.97 -12.59
CA LEU A 161 10.61 5.39 -12.87
C LEU A 161 10.44 4.12 -13.70
N TYR A 162 11.53 3.56 -14.19
CA TYR A 162 11.53 2.26 -14.82
C TYR A 162 12.58 1.34 -14.19
N GLY A 163 12.27 0.04 -14.19
CA GLY A 163 13.10 -0.99 -13.57
C GLY A 163 13.27 -2.17 -14.50
N SER A 164 14.33 -2.94 -14.31
CA SER A 164 14.60 -4.16 -15.08
C SER A 164 13.56 -5.23 -14.79
N LEU A 165 13.01 -5.88 -15.82
CA LEU A 165 11.99 -6.92 -15.64
C LEU A 165 12.52 -8.15 -14.88
N SER A 166 13.83 -8.39 -14.96
CA SER A 166 14.49 -9.61 -14.47
C SER A 166 15.19 -9.46 -13.12
N SER A 167 15.57 -8.24 -12.72
CA SER A 167 16.35 -8.02 -11.50
C SER A 167 15.61 -7.23 -10.42
N GLU A 168 14.57 -6.46 -10.76
CA GLU A 168 13.92 -5.57 -9.80
C GLU A 168 12.75 -6.27 -9.13
N ASN A 169 12.65 -6.11 -7.81
CA ASN A 169 11.57 -6.65 -7.00
C ASN A 169 10.81 -5.50 -6.35
N LEU A 170 9.59 -5.24 -6.80
CA LEU A 170 8.75 -4.13 -6.32
C LEU A 170 7.40 -4.65 -5.82
N GLY A 171 6.65 -3.79 -5.15
CA GLY A 171 5.29 -4.11 -4.71
C GLY A 171 4.29 -4.18 -5.86
N VAL A 172 3.10 -4.69 -5.55
CA VAL A 172 1.99 -4.77 -6.50
C VAL A 172 0.73 -4.26 -5.83
N ARG A 173 0.01 -3.36 -6.49
CA ARG A 173 -1.33 -2.93 -6.08
C ARG A 173 -2.27 -3.18 -7.24
N LEU A 174 -3.30 -3.99 -7.02
CA LEU A 174 -4.22 -4.36 -8.07
C LEU A 174 -5.35 -3.34 -8.22
N VAL A 175 -5.85 -3.25 -9.44
CA VAL A 175 -6.98 -2.42 -9.84
C VAL A 175 -7.99 -3.26 -10.61
N ARG A 176 -9.22 -2.79 -10.69
CA ARG A 176 -10.26 -3.30 -11.58
C ARG A 176 -11.13 -2.14 -12.07
N ASP A 177 -11.84 -2.36 -13.15
CA ASP A 177 -12.85 -1.42 -13.65
C ASP A 177 -14.16 -1.60 -12.87
N MET A 178 -14.83 -0.49 -12.53
CA MET A 178 -16.16 -0.48 -11.95
C MET A 178 -17.19 -0.54 -13.09
N GLN A 179 -17.99 -1.60 -13.11
CA GLN A 179 -19.11 -1.76 -14.06
C GLN A 179 -20.30 -0.90 -13.63
#